data_AF-A0A7S1VF59-F1
#
_entry.id   AF-A0A7S1VF59-F1
#
_cell.length_a   1.000
_cell.length_b   1.000
_cell.length_c   1.000
_cell.angle_alpha   90.00
_cell.angle_beta   90.00
_cell.angle_gamma   90.00
#
_symmetry.space_group_name_H-M   'P 1'
#
loop_
_entity.id
_entity.type
_entity.pdbx_description
1 polymer ?
#
loop_
_entity_poly.entity_id
_entity_poly.type
_entity_poly.pdbx_seq_one_letter_code
_entity_poly.pdbx_strand_id
1 'polypeptide(L)'
;LGTFTNGFQGGVHVIKSEETKEYATKMLGQTLVTKQSGPAGKPVNTVLIAKKMQLAREFYFSILMDRESQGPLLVACSEGGTSIEDLAESNPEKIIKVPVNIKTGL
;
A
#
# COMPACT_ATOMS: atom_id res chain seq x y z
N LEU A 1 -4.19 -9.25 -3.64
CA LEU A 1 -5.44 -8.46 -3.58
C LEU A 1 -6.38 -9.15 -2.60
N GLY A 2 -7.13 -8.39 -1.79
CA GLY A 2 -8.01 -8.97 -0.77
C GLY A 2 -9.38 -9.39 -1.29
N THR A 3 -10.14 -10.10 -0.45
CA THR A 3 -11.52 -10.55 -0.74
C THR A 3 -12.44 -10.11 0.38
N PHE A 4 -13.62 -9.60 0.04
CA PHE A 4 -14.66 -9.25 0.99
C PHE A 4 -15.46 -10.48 1.41
N THR A 5 -16.03 -10.44 2.63
CA THR A 5 -16.89 -11.51 3.17
C THR A 5 -18.15 -11.78 2.35
N ASN A 6 -18.60 -10.82 1.53
CA ASN A 6 -19.70 -10.99 0.59
C ASN A 6 -19.28 -11.58 -0.78
N GLY A 7 -18.02 -12.03 -0.91
CA GLY A 7 -17.45 -12.59 -2.13
C GLY A 7 -16.92 -11.56 -3.14
N PHE A 8 -17.08 -10.26 -2.87
CA PHE A 8 -16.54 -9.22 -3.74
C PHE A 8 -15.00 -9.21 -3.71
N GLN A 9 -14.37 -9.13 -4.87
CA GLN A 9 -12.91 -9.26 -5.00
C GLN A 9 -12.24 -7.90 -5.12
N GLY A 10 -11.14 -7.69 -4.39
CA GLY A 10 -10.31 -6.50 -4.45
C GLY A 10 -10.86 -5.32 -3.64
N GLY A 11 -9.97 -4.64 -2.91
CA GLY A 11 -10.28 -3.43 -2.13
C GLY A 11 -10.02 -2.11 -2.87
N VAL A 12 -9.49 -2.16 -4.09
CA VAL A 12 -9.16 -0.99 -4.92
C VAL A 12 -9.60 -1.28 -6.34
N HIS A 13 -10.37 -0.35 -6.93
CA HIS A 13 -10.96 -0.52 -8.26
C HIS A 13 -10.81 0.75 -9.09
N VAL A 14 -10.50 0.57 -10.37
CA VAL A 14 -10.58 1.65 -11.37
C VAL A 14 -11.92 1.51 -12.07
N ILE A 15 -12.80 2.48 -11.87
CA ILE A 15 -14.19 2.45 -12.35
C ILE A 15 -14.54 3.77 -13.04
N LYS A 16 -15.66 3.78 -13.76
CA LYS A 16 -16.27 5.02 -14.23
C LYS A 16 -17.02 5.71 -13.08
N SER A 17 -17.18 7.02 -13.17
CA SER A 17 -17.81 7.83 -12.12
C SER A 17 -19.22 7.35 -11.78
N GLU A 18 -19.97 6.86 -12.77
CA GLU A 18 -21.36 6.42 -12.62
C GLU A 18 -21.47 5.11 -11.79
N GLU A 19 -20.41 4.30 -11.79
CA GLU A 19 -20.34 3.00 -11.11
C GLU A 19 -19.97 3.15 -9.61
N THR A 20 -19.59 4.36 -9.18
CA THR A 20 -19.09 4.63 -7.82
C THR A 20 -20.02 4.11 -6.72
N LYS A 21 -21.32 4.36 -6.84
CA LYS A 21 -22.31 3.95 -5.83
C LYS A 21 -22.40 2.42 -5.71
N GLU A 22 -22.34 1.71 -6.83
CA GLU A 22 -22.42 0.26 -6.87
C GLU A 22 -21.22 -0.37 -6.14
N TYR A 23 -20.01 0.06 -6.49
CA TYR A 23 -18.78 -0.45 -5.90
C TYR A 23 -18.68 -0.09 -4.41
N ALA A 24 -18.98 1.16 -4.05
CA ALA A 24 -18.97 1.60 -2.66
C ALA A 24 -19.94 0.79 -1.78
N THR A 25 -21.13 0.44 -2.29
CA THR A 25 -22.11 -0.37 -1.55
C THR A 25 -21.65 -1.81 -1.34
N LYS A 26 -20.87 -2.37 -2.27
CA LYS A 26 -20.27 -3.70 -2.12
C LYS A 26 -19.12 -3.74 -1.11
N MET A 27 -18.55 -2.57 -0.77
CA MET A 27 -17.39 -2.45 0.13
C MET A 27 -17.76 -1.94 1.52
N LEU A 28 -18.59 -0.88 1.61
CA LEU A 28 -18.95 -0.25 2.88
C LEU A 28 -19.77 -1.18 3.77
N GLY A 29 -19.41 -1.23 5.05
CA GLY A 29 -20.03 -2.10 6.05
C GLY A 29 -19.64 -3.57 5.93
N GLN A 30 -18.80 -3.94 4.95
CA GLN A 30 -18.29 -5.30 4.75
C GLN A 30 -16.91 -5.46 5.39
N THR A 31 -16.47 -6.71 5.53
CA THR A 31 -15.13 -7.05 6.03
C THR A 31 -14.23 -7.43 4.87
N LEU A 32 -13.08 -6.76 4.73
CA LEU A 32 -12.05 -7.05 3.74
C LEU A 32 -10.95 -7.93 4.37
N VAL A 33 -10.67 -9.07 3.74
CA VAL A 33 -9.57 -9.98 4.10
C VAL A 33 -8.41 -9.78 3.14
N THR A 34 -7.22 -9.48 3.64
CA THR A 34 -5.96 -9.37 2.88
C THR A 34 -4.88 -10.28 3.45
N LYS A 35 -3.73 -10.40 2.76
CA LYS A 35 -2.55 -11.11 3.28
C LYS A 35 -2.12 -10.58 4.66
N GLN A 36 -2.25 -9.26 4.88
CA GLN A 36 -1.78 -8.56 6.07
C GLN A 36 -2.80 -8.55 7.22
N SER A 37 -4.10 -8.64 6.93
CA SER A 37 -5.13 -8.62 7.98
C SER A 37 -5.34 -9.96 8.68
N GLY A 38 -4.86 -11.05 8.07
CA GLY A 38 -5.21 -12.42 8.45
C GLY A 38 -6.68 -12.75 8.19
N PRO A 39 -7.14 -13.97 8.57
CA PRO A 39 -8.47 -14.49 8.23
C PRO A 39 -9.64 -13.67 8.78
N ALA A 40 -9.44 -12.96 9.90
CA ALA A 40 -10.47 -12.14 10.51
C ALA A 40 -10.81 -10.88 9.68
N GLY A 41 -9.91 -10.45 8.79
CA GLY A 41 -10.10 -9.25 7.98
C GLY A 41 -10.19 -7.96 8.80
N LYS A 42 -10.63 -6.89 8.15
CA LYS A 42 -10.97 -5.60 8.78
C LYS A 42 -12.28 -5.04 8.22
N PRO A 43 -13.15 -4.46 9.06
CA PRO A 43 -14.37 -3.80 8.59
C PRO A 43 -14.02 -2.53 7.80
N VAL A 44 -14.75 -2.32 6.70
CA VAL A 44 -14.59 -1.16 5.83
C VAL A 44 -15.72 -0.16 6.11
N ASN A 45 -15.41 0.88 6.88
CA ASN A 45 -16.37 1.92 7.27
C ASN A 45 -16.27 3.18 6.39
N THR A 46 -15.24 3.28 5.56
CA THR A 46 -14.97 4.45 4.72
C THR A 46 -14.31 3.98 3.43
N VAL A 47 -14.68 4.60 2.32
CA VAL A 47 -14.06 4.40 1.01
C VAL A 47 -13.46 5.72 0.55
N LEU A 48 -12.23 5.66 0.02
CA LEU A 48 -11.59 6.81 -0.61
C LEU A 48 -11.90 6.82 -2.09
N ILE A 49 -12.51 7.91 -2.57
CA ILE A 49 -12.74 8.13 -4.00
C ILE A 49 -11.68 9.12 -4.48
N ALA A 50 -10.90 8.72 -5.47
CA ALA A 50 -9.84 9.54 -6.03
C ALA A 50 -9.93 9.56 -7.56
N LYS A 51 -9.53 10.68 -8.16
CA LYS A 51 -9.41 10.79 -9.61
C LYS A 51 -8.27 9.87 -10.08
N LYS A 52 -8.54 9.05 -11.10
CA LYS A 52 -7.50 8.25 -11.76
C LYS A 52 -6.41 9.16 -12.31
N MET A 53 -5.17 8.91 -11.91
CA MET A 53 -4.00 9.58 -12.47
C MET A 53 -3.31 8.66 -13.48
N GLN A 54 -2.67 9.26 -14.48
CA GLN A 54 -1.82 8.53 -15.42
C GLN A 54 -0.41 8.48 -14.82
N LEU A 55 0.02 7.27 -14.44
CA LEU A 55 1.30 7.07 -13.80
C LEU A 55 2.35 6.82 -14.88
N ALA A 56 3.33 7.73 -14.99
CA ALA A 56 4.46 7.55 -15.90
C ALA A 56 5.49 6.56 -15.34
N ARG A 57 5.69 6.57 -14.01
CA ARG A 57 6.58 5.70 -13.26
C ARG A 57 6.04 5.52 -11.85
N GLU A 58 6.29 4.36 -11.26
CA GLU A 58 5.96 4.05 -9.87
C GLU A 58 7.24 3.73 -9.10
N PHE A 59 7.32 4.22 -7.86
CA PHE A 59 8.46 4.03 -6.98
C PHE A 59 7.96 3.58 -5.60
N TYR A 60 8.80 2.84 -4.88
CA TYR A 60 8.62 2.67 -3.44
C TYR A 60 9.45 3.73 -2.72
N PHE A 61 8.87 4.38 -1.71
CA PHE A 61 9.57 5.30 -0.82
C PHE A 61 8.97 5.24 0.58
N SER A 62 9.82 5.12 1.59
CA SER A 62 9.41 5.17 2.99
C SER A 62 10.48 5.82 3.84
N ILE A 63 10.03 6.44 4.93
CA ILE A 63 10.88 6.91 6.01
C ILE A 63 10.46 6.13 7.25
N LEU A 64 11.41 5.45 7.90
CA LEU A 64 11.17 4.73 9.14
C LEU A 64 12.28 5.02 10.16
N MET A 65 12.00 4.71 11.42
CA MET A 65 13.03 4.71 12.45
C MET A 65 13.72 3.35 12.44
N ASP A 66 14.99 3.33 12.05
CA ASP A 66 15.78 2.11 12.01
C ASP A 66 16.39 1.83 13.39
N ARG A 67 16.20 0.61 13.87
CA ARG A 67 16.65 0.20 15.21
C ARG A 67 18.15 -0.05 15.25
N GLU A 68 18.74 -0.46 14.13
CA GLU A 68 20.17 -0.76 14.05
C GLU A 68 21.00 0.53 14.07
N SER A 69 20.65 1.50 13.24
CA SER A 69 21.28 2.82 13.23
C SER A 69 20.77 3.79 14.30
N GLN A 70 19.69 3.42 15.01
CA GLN A 70 19.01 4.27 16.01
C GLN A 70 18.62 5.65 15.48
N GLY A 71 18.24 5.72 14.21
CA GLY A 71 17.96 6.98 13.52
C GLY A 71 16.99 6.82 12.35
N PRO A 72 16.56 7.95 11.75
CA PRO A 72 15.71 7.91 10.58
C PRO A 72 16.44 7.27 9.40
N LEU A 73 15.76 6.38 8.69
CA LEU A 73 16.25 5.69 7.51
C LEU A 73 15.28 5.93 6.35
N LEU A 74 15.81 6.41 5.23
CA LEU A 74 15.10 6.41 3.96
C LEU A 74 15.28 5.06 3.29
N VAL A 75 14.17 4.48 2.84
CA VAL A 75 14.17 3.29 2.00
C VAL A 75 13.45 3.62 0.71
N ALA A 76 14.11 3.39 -0.42
CA ALA A 76 13.58 3.68 -1.74
C ALA A 76 13.84 2.55 -2.73
N CYS A 77 12.96 2.40 -3.72
CA CYS A 77 13.18 1.51 -4.85
C CYS A 77 12.59 2.09 -6.15
N SER A 78 13.29 1.86 -7.27
CA SER A 78 12.81 2.17 -8.61
C SER A 78 11.62 1.33 -9.07
N GLU A 79 11.34 0.22 -8.38
CA GLU A 79 10.22 -0.69 -8.66
C GLU A 79 9.12 -0.44 -7.63
N GLY A 80 8.17 0.42 -7.97
CA GLY A 80 6.92 0.59 -7.24
C GLY A 80 5.84 -0.42 -7.68
N GLY A 81 4.68 -0.34 -7.03
CA GLY A 81 3.50 -1.16 -7.41
C GLY A 81 3.50 -2.60 -6.88
N THR A 82 4.59 -3.05 -6.27
CA THR A 82 4.70 -4.35 -5.59
C THR A 82 4.92 -4.17 -4.08
N SER A 83 4.78 -5.26 -3.32
CA SER A 83 5.14 -5.31 -1.90
C SER A 83 6.66 -5.15 -1.75
N ILE A 84 7.08 -4.27 -0.85
CA ILE A 84 8.50 -4.09 -0.54
C ILE A 84 9.09 -5.31 0.14
N GLU A 85 8.26 -6.06 0.87
CA GLU A 85 8.63 -7.32 1.49
C GLU A 85 8.94 -8.39 0.43
N ASP A 86 8.07 -8.54 -0.58
CA ASP A 86 8.32 -9.44 -1.71
C ASP A 86 9.61 -9.03 -2.45
N LEU A 87 9.86 -7.73 -2.63
CA LEU A 87 11.08 -7.23 -3.28
C LEU A 87 12.34 -7.46 -2.45
N ALA A 88 12.27 -7.34 -1.12
CA ALA A 88 13.40 -7.58 -0.23
C ALA A 88 13.86 -9.05 -0.27
N GLU A 89 12.95 -9.98 -0.58
CA GLU A 89 13.25 -11.40 -0.77
C GLU A 89 13.77 -11.69 -2.19
N SER A 90 13.12 -11.15 -3.23
CA SER A 90 13.47 -11.51 -4.62
C SER A 90 14.63 -10.69 -5.21
N ASN A 91 14.74 -9.42 -4.85
CA ASN A 91 15.65 -8.44 -5.45
C ASN A 91 16.17 -7.41 -4.44
N PRO A 92 16.85 -7.83 -3.35
CA PRO A 92 17.32 -6.94 -2.30
C PRO A 92 18.26 -5.84 -2.82
N GLU A 93 18.98 -6.08 -3.92
CA GLU A 93 19.91 -5.13 -4.57
C GLU A 93 19.22 -3.87 -5.11
N LYS A 94 17.90 -3.93 -5.37
CA LYS A 94 17.14 -2.79 -5.86
C LYS A 94 16.68 -1.85 -4.74
N ILE A 95 16.84 -2.27 -3.48
CA ILE A 95 16.43 -1.49 -2.31
C ILE A 95 17.59 -0.59 -1.88
N ILE A 96 17.36 0.72 -2.00
CA ILE A 96 18.30 1.74 -1.56
C ILE A 96 17.95 2.12 -0.12
N LYS A 97 18.93 2.07 0.77
CA LYS A 97 18.82 2.48 2.18
C LYS A 97 19.76 3.65 2.45
N VAL A 98 19.23 4.78 2.92
CA VAL A 98 20.02 5.99 3.22
C VAL A 98 19.74 6.42 4.66
N PRO A 99 20.71 6.23 5.59
CA PRO A 99 20.61 6.77 6.94
C PRO A 99 20.57 8.30 6.91
N VAL A 100 19.72 8.91 7.75
CA VAL A 100 19.57 10.36 7.84
C VAL A 100 20.00 10.81 9.23
N ASN A 101 20.77 11.90 9.30
CA ASN A 101 21.15 12.46 10.58
C ASN A 101 19.93 13.11 11.25
N ILE A 102 19.60 12.68 12.47
CA ILE A 102 18.42 13.18 13.18
C ILE A 102 18.50 14.67 13.56
N LYS A 103 19.71 15.23 13.65
CA LYS A 103 19.94 16.64 14.02
C LYS A 103 20.02 17.55 12.80
N THR A 104 20.66 17.10 11.73
CA THR A 104 20.97 17.95 10.56
C THR A 104 20.18 17.59 9.30
N GLY A 105 19.52 16.44 9.25
CA GLY A 105 18.84 15.96 8.05
C GLY A 105 19.78 15.24 7.08
N LEU A 106 19.47 15.35 5.78
CA LEU A 106 20.27 14.84 4.67
C LEU A 106 21.47 15.74 4.38
#